data_AF-M9LZH2-F1
#
_entry.id   AF-M9LZH2-F1
#
_cell.length_a   1.000
_cell.length_b   1.000
_cell.length_c   1.000
_cell.angle_alpha   90.00
_cell.angle_beta   90.00
_cell.angle_gamma   90.00
#
_symmetry.space_group_name_H-M   'P 1'
#
loop_
_entity.id
_entity.type
_entity.pdbx_description
1 polymer ?
#
loop_
_entity_poly.entity_id
_entity_poly.type
_entity_poly.pdbx_seq_one_letter_code
_entity_poly.pdbx_strand_id
1 'polypeptide(L)'
;MENEQAYGWTDPAAMPSACGSGAHSQERIYIPYRGPCDPCPSLPYKTYVVPPNLFITFQPPNLPQFPPPQALRCGTLWPALYSPYRPKGGREEGTA
;
A
#
# COMPACT_ATOMS: atom_id res chain seq x y z
N MET A 1 1.61 12.09 44.43
CA MET A 1 2.64 11.34 43.67
C MET A 1 2.01 10.01 43.32
N GLU A 2 0.97 10.02 42.50
CA GLU A 2 1.08 9.95 41.02
C GLU A 2 1.83 8.71 40.59
N ASN A 3 1.08 7.66 40.28
CA ASN A 3 1.57 6.54 39.48
C ASN A 3 0.49 6.09 38.48
N GLU A 4 -0.09 7.03 37.76
CA GLU A 4 -0.85 6.78 36.52
C GLU A 4 0.10 6.50 35.33
N GLN A 5 1.05 5.58 35.51
CA GLN A 5 1.98 5.20 34.45
C GLN A 5 1.48 3.96 33.70
N ALA A 6 0.70 4.28 32.66
CA ALA A 6 0.97 3.83 31.32
C ALA A 6 0.87 2.31 31.04
N TYR A 7 -0.29 1.72 31.30
CA TYR A 7 -0.83 0.73 30.36
C TYR A 7 -1.76 1.44 29.39
N GLY A 8 -1.17 2.30 28.56
CA GLY A 8 -1.81 2.87 27.39
C GLY A 8 -1.99 1.77 26.36
N TRP A 9 -3.07 0.99 26.47
CA TRP A 9 -3.70 0.43 25.28
C TRP A 9 -4.36 1.62 24.59
N THR A 10 -3.53 2.42 23.91
CA THR A 10 -4.00 3.51 23.05
C THR A 10 -5.07 2.95 22.14
N ASP A 11 -6.26 3.52 22.23
CA ASP A 11 -7.34 3.27 21.29
C ASP A 11 -6.78 3.24 19.86
N PRO A 12 -7.03 2.17 19.07
CA PRO A 12 -6.56 2.11 17.68
C PRO A 12 -7.19 3.22 16.81
N ALA A 13 -8.13 4.01 17.35
CA ALA A 13 -8.73 5.17 16.73
C ALA A 13 -7.84 6.44 16.75
N ALA A 14 -6.75 6.48 17.53
CA ALA A 14 -5.90 7.67 17.69
C ALA A 14 -4.62 7.66 16.83
N MET A 15 -4.47 6.74 15.88
CA MET A 15 -3.49 6.92 14.80
C MET A 15 -4.00 8.05 13.88
N PRO A 16 -3.25 9.16 13.69
CA PRO A 16 -3.64 10.13 12.68
C PRO A 16 -3.73 9.40 11.36
N SER A 17 -4.92 9.46 10.76
CA SER A 17 -5.24 8.95 9.43
C SER A 17 -4.33 9.63 8.41
N ALA A 18 -3.12 9.10 8.26
CA ALA A 18 -2.08 9.64 7.41
C ALA A 18 -1.84 8.69 6.23
N CYS A 19 -2.88 8.39 5.47
CA CYS A 19 -2.81 7.89 4.09
C CYS A 19 -4.22 7.83 3.50
N GLY A 20 -4.41 8.44 2.33
CA GLY A 20 -5.71 8.83 1.77
C GLY A 20 -6.70 7.70 1.44
N SER A 21 -7.97 8.11 1.51
CA SER A 21 -9.11 7.68 0.70
C SER A 21 -9.50 6.20 0.71
N GLY A 22 -10.35 5.83 1.69
CA GLY A 22 -11.28 4.71 1.60
C GLY A 22 -10.71 3.31 1.89
N ALA A 23 -11.57 2.40 2.35
CA ALA A 23 -11.23 1.01 2.68
C ALA A 23 -10.54 0.23 1.54
N HIS A 24 -10.66 0.71 0.30
CA HIS A 24 -10.19 0.03 -0.93
C HIS A 24 -8.98 0.71 -1.60
N SER A 25 -8.26 1.61 -0.92
CA SER A 25 -6.99 2.12 -1.45
C SER A 25 -6.00 0.97 -1.72
N GLN A 26 -5.38 0.97 -2.89
CA GLN A 26 -4.36 -0.02 -3.27
C GLN A 26 -3.01 0.26 -2.59
N GLU A 27 -2.77 1.50 -2.14
CA GLU A 27 -1.53 1.84 -1.44
C GLU A 27 -1.64 1.53 0.05
N ARG A 28 -0.67 0.77 0.56
CA ARG A 28 -0.58 0.38 1.97
C ARG A 28 0.76 0.76 2.54
N ILE A 29 0.76 1.03 3.84
CA ILE A 29 1.95 1.37 4.61
C ILE A 29 2.22 0.26 5.61
N TYR A 30 3.45 -0.22 5.64
CA TYR A 30 3.96 -1.15 6.63
C TYR A 30 5.08 -0.50 7.43
N ILE A 31 4.98 -0.59 8.75
CA ILE A 31 6.04 -0.14 9.66
C ILE A 31 6.91 -1.36 9.95
N PRO A 32 8.15 -1.41 9.44
CA PRO A 32 9.03 -2.54 9.72
C PRO A 32 9.38 -2.58 11.21
N TYR A 33 9.48 -3.80 11.74
CA TYR A 33 10.01 -4.02 13.08
C TYR A 33 11.43 -3.47 13.18
N ARG A 34 11.77 -2.90 14.35
CA ARG A 34 13.06 -2.26 14.62
C ARG A 34 13.77 -3.07 15.69
N GLY A 35 14.82 -3.80 15.30
CA GLY A 35 15.60 -4.60 16.23
C GLY A 35 16.57 -3.75 17.06
N PRO A 36 16.90 -4.17 18.30
CA PRO A 36 17.92 -3.50 19.10
C PRO A 36 19.35 -3.65 18.54
N CYS A 37 19.59 -4.65 17.69
CA CYS A 37 20.89 -4.93 17.06
C CYS A 37 20.89 -4.70 15.54
N ASP A 38 19.94 -3.92 15.01
CA ASP A 38 19.93 -3.63 13.57
C ASP A 38 21.11 -2.71 13.19
N PRO A 39 21.95 -3.07 12.20
CA PRO A 39 23.15 -2.32 11.84
C PRO A 39 22.86 -0.98 11.13
N CYS A 40 21.61 -0.70 10.79
CA CYS A 40 21.19 0.47 10.01
C CYS A 40 20.00 1.16 10.70
N PRO A 41 19.92 2.51 10.67
CA PRO A 41 18.74 3.22 11.12
C PRO A 41 17.47 2.70 10.43
N SER A 42 16.48 2.31 11.23
CA SER A 42 15.24 1.74 10.73
C SER A 42 14.49 2.70 9.81
N LEU A 43 14.00 2.21 8.67
CA LEU A 43 13.06 2.98 7.86
C LEU A 43 11.76 3.22 8.64
N PRO A 44 11.24 4.45 8.67
CA PRO A 44 10.07 4.77 9.48
C PRO A 44 8.79 4.11 8.93
N TYR A 45 8.69 3.99 7.61
CA TYR A 45 7.57 3.39 6.91
C TYR A 45 8.02 2.86 5.55
N LYS A 46 7.35 1.81 5.07
CA LYS A 46 7.47 1.30 3.70
C LYS A 46 6.11 1.32 3.05
N THR A 47 6.01 1.96 1.90
CA THR A 47 4.76 2.01 1.10
C THR A 47 4.83 1.01 -0.03
N TYR A 48 3.83 0.14 -0.12
CA TYR A 48 3.69 -0.88 -1.16
C TYR A 48 2.29 -0.83 -1.76
N VAL A 49 2.15 -1.32 -2.98
CA VAL A 49 0.86 -1.41 -3.67
C VAL A 49 0.34 -2.84 -3.52
N VAL A 50 -0.89 -2.98 -3.03
CA VAL A 50 -1.62 -4.23 -2.94
C VAL A 50 -2.55 -4.33 -4.14
N PRO A 51 -2.40 -5.37 -5.00
CA PRO A 51 -3.21 -5.50 -6.19
C PRO A 51 -4.69 -5.71 -5.81
N PRO A 52 -5.63 -5.11 -6.57
CA PRO A 52 -7.06 -5.15 -6.27
C PRO A 52 -7.63 -6.57 -6.24
N ASN A 53 -7.01 -7.50 -6.97
CA ASN A 53 -7.38 -8.91 -7.06
C ASN A 53 -7.38 -9.63 -5.69
N LEU A 54 -6.63 -9.14 -4.70
CA LEU A 54 -6.59 -9.73 -3.35
C LEU A 54 -7.83 -9.40 -2.52
N PHE A 55 -8.63 -8.42 -2.95
CA PHE A 55 -9.86 -8.01 -2.25
C PHE A 55 -11.13 -8.53 -2.93
N ILE A 56 -11.01 -9.14 -4.11
CA ILE A 56 -12.15 -9.76 -4.79
C ILE A 56 -12.21 -11.23 -4.37
N THR A 57 -13.34 -11.67 -3.84
CA THR A 57 -13.54 -13.09 -3.50
C THR A 57 -13.88 -13.93 -4.72
N PHE A 58 -14.65 -13.35 -5.64
CA PHE A 58 -15.11 -13.99 -6.87
C PHE A 58 -15.25 -12.94 -7.99
N GLN A 59 -15.07 -13.36 -9.25
CA GLN A 59 -15.30 -12.51 -10.42
C GLN A 59 -16.74 -12.68 -10.90
N PRO A 60 -17.65 -11.73 -10.64
CA PRO A 60 -19.04 -11.86 -11.09
C PRO A 60 -19.11 -11.90 -12.63
N PRO A 61 -20.11 -12.60 -13.19
CA PRO A 61 -20.31 -12.64 -14.62
C PRO A 61 -20.56 -11.23 -15.17
N ASN A 62 -20.12 -10.99 -16.40
CA ASN A 62 -20.31 -9.72 -17.11
C ASN A 62 -19.67 -8.50 -16.44
N LEU A 63 -18.51 -8.70 -15.79
CA LEU A 63 -17.72 -7.58 -15.30
C LEU A 63 -17.42 -6.60 -16.46
N PRO A 64 -17.49 -5.27 -16.25
CA PRO A 64 -17.10 -4.30 -17.27
C PRO A 64 -15.70 -4.57 -17.79
N GLN A 65 -15.51 -4.44 -19.10
CA GLN A 65 -14.22 -4.69 -19.76
C GLN A 65 -13.78 -3.45 -20.52
N PHE A 66 -12.47 -3.24 -20.58
CA PHE A 66 -11.90 -2.25 -21.47
C PHE A 66 -12.01 -2.70 -22.93
N PRO A 67 -12.10 -1.76 -23.88
CA PRO A 67 -11.87 -2.05 -25.28
C PRO A 67 -10.49 -2.70 -25.49
N PRO A 68 -10.32 -3.62 -26.47
CA PRO A 68 -9.05 -4.30 -26.71
C PRO A 68 -7.80 -3.41 -26.76
N PRO A 69 -7.77 -2.26 -27.47
CA PRO A 69 -6.58 -1.41 -27.52
C PRO A 69 -6.23 -0.78 -26.17
N GLN A 70 -7.23 -0.51 -25.32
CA GLN A 70 -7.01 0.03 -23.98
C GLN A 70 -6.54 -1.06 -23.02
N ALA A 71 -7.12 -2.26 -23.10
CA ALA A 71 -6.73 -3.40 -22.28
C ALA A 71 -5.23 -3.73 -22.44
N LEU A 72 -4.72 -3.71 -23.68
CA LEU A 72 -3.31 -3.94 -23.98
C LEU A 72 -2.39 -2.89 -23.34
N ARG A 73 -2.82 -1.62 -23.28
CA ARG A 73 -2.05 -0.54 -22.64
C ARG A 73 -2.10 -0.64 -21.12
N CYS A 74 -3.25 -1.02 -20.57
CA CYS A 74 -3.46 -1.16 -19.13
C CYS A 74 -2.86 -2.46 -18.57
N GLY A 75 -2.59 -3.46 -19.41
CA GLY A 75 -2.14 -4.78 -18.99
C GLY A 75 -3.23 -5.63 -18.30
N THR A 76 -4.49 -5.20 -18.40
CA THR A 76 -5.65 -5.92 -17.84
C THR A 76 -6.88 -5.65 -18.69
N LEU A 77 -7.75 -6.66 -18.81
CA LEU A 77 -9.04 -6.54 -19.50
C LEU A 77 -10.08 -5.83 -18.64
N TRP A 78 -9.94 -5.88 -17.32
CA TRP A 78 -10.95 -5.42 -16.38
C TRP A 78 -10.53 -4.13 -15.66
N PRO A 79 -11.36 -3.05 -15.73
CA PRO A 79 -11.09 -1.80 -15.02
C PRO A 79 -11.01 -1.97 -13.51
N ALA A 80 -11.84 -2.86 -12.94
CA ALA A 80 -11.84 -3.13 -11.50
C ALA A 80 -10.54 -3.78 -11.01
N LEU A 81 -9.77 -4.40 -11.90
CA LEU A 81 -8.50 -5.07 -11.58
C LEU A 81 -7.28 -4.24 -12.00
N TYR A 82 -7.49 -3.01 -12.45
CA TYR A 82 -6.41 -2.12 -12.83
C TYR A 82 -5.67 -1.58 -11.60
N SER A 83 -4.34 -1.65 -11.64
CA SER A 83 -3.45 -1.09 -10.62
C SER A 83 -2.49 -0.09 -11.25
N PRO A 84 -2.46 1.18 -10.81
CA PRO A 84 -1.56 2.19 -11.34
C PRO A 84 -0.14 2.05 -10.73
N TYR A 85 0.49 0.90 -10.92
CA TYR A 85 1.85 0.63 -10.41
C TYR A 85 2.86 1.56 -11.09
N ARG A 86 3.51 2.43 -10.30
CA ARG A 86 4.66 3.23 -10.76
C ARG A 86 5.96 2.60 -10.24
N PRO A 87 6.93 2.26 -11.12
CA PRO A 87 8.24 1.82 -10.66
C PRO A 87 8.90 2.97 -9.89
N LYS A 88 9.37 2.68 -8.67
CA LYS A 88 10.08 3.66 -7.81
C LYS A 88 11.60 3.66 -8.04
N GLY A 89 12.11 2.75 -8.87
CA GLY A 89 13.54 2.62 -9.17
C GLY A 89 13.84 3.09 -10.59
N GLY A 90 14.28 4.33 -10.73
CA GLY A 90 15.16 4.69 -11.83
C GLY A 90 16.59 4.35 -11.41
N ARG A 91 17.37 3.68 -12.26
CA ARG A 91 18.83 3.78 -12.14
C ARG A 91 19.13 5.26 -12.37
N GLU A 92 19.61 5.95 -11.34
CA GLU A 92 20.30 7.22 -11.55
C GLU A 92 21.50 6.88 -12.43
N GLU A 93 21.42 7.23 -13.71
CA GLU A 93 22.56 7.15 -14.61
C GLU A 93 23.60 8.11 -14.04
N GLY A 94 24.60 7.56 -13.35
CA GLY A 94 25.69 8.32 -12.79
C GLY A 94 26.40 9.04 -13.94
N THR A 95 26.13 10.33 -14.09
CA THR A 95 27.03 11.25 -14.79
C THR A 95 28.35 11.24 -14.01
N ALA A 96 29.32 10.50 -14.56
CA ALA A 96 30.74 10.65 -14.27
C ALA A 96 31.33 11.80 -15.10
#